data_AF-A0A7U9RVP9-F1
#
_entry.id   AF-A0A7U9RVP9-F1
#
_cell.length_a   1.000
_cell.length_b   1.000
_cell.length_c   1.000
_cell.angle_alpha   90.00
_cell.angle_beta   90.00
_cell.angle_gamma   90.00
#
_symmetry.space_group_name_H-M   'P 1'
#
loop_
_entity.id
_entity.type
_entity.pdbx_description
1 polymer ?
#
loop_
_entity_poly.entity_id
_entity_poly.type
_entity_poly.pdbx_seq_one_letter_code
_entity_poly.pdbx_strand_id
1 'polypeptide(L)'
;MSDIFKVNVYIETDNGSRKKLYRGFGAAVEYIRKNKQRESRIVSGVCYGTWNLAYILALTGALNLLKSPCIVTIYSDNEHVCDSISSGRVNDWRRNGWRTAKGEPIANTEEWRELYKALSNHELHYMHSTGKSAYSVEIQDAIKEVRNKGGYYQQAFCDSRG
;
A
#
# COMPACT_ATOMS: atom_id res chain seq x y z
N MET A 1 -12.48 15.65 -15.37
CA MET A 1 -11.80 14.48 -14.75
C MET A 1 -12.80 13.75 -13.87
N SER A 2 -13.47 12.69 -14.35
CA SER A 2 -14.12 11.65 -13.50
C SER A 2 -14.81 10.57 -14.36
N ASP A 3 -14.05 9.76 -15.10
CA ASP A 3 -14.54 8.56 -15.82
C ASP A 3 -14.16 7.24 -15.13
N ILE A 4 -13.56 7.31 -13.94
CA ILE A 4 -13.10 6.16 -13.17
C ILE A 4 -14.27 5.65 -12.32
N PHE A 5 -14.59 4.36 -12.46
CA PHE A 5 -15.65 3.71 -11.70
C PHE A 5 -15.09 2.83 -10.57
N LYS A 6 -13.93 2.21 -10.80
CA LYS A 6 -13.31 1.29 -9.85
C LYS A 6 -11.78 1.41 -9.89
N VAL A 7 -11.16 1.32 -8.72
CA VAL A 7 -9.71 1.22 -8.56
C VAL A 7 -9.39 -0.11 -7.88
N ASN A 8 -8.45 -0.88 -8.43
CA ASN A 8 -7.88 -2.04 -7.76
C ASN A 8 -6.44 -1.73 -7.34
N VAL A 9 -6.03 -2.15 -6.16
CA VAL A 9 -4.67 -2.03 -5.65
C VAL A 9 -4.14 -3.44 -5.35
N TYR A 10 -3.05 -3.82 -6.01
CA TYR A 10 -2.37 -5.10 -5.79
C TYR A 10 -1.04 -4.83 -5.10
N ILE A 11 -0.79 -5.45 -3.95
CA ILE A 11 0.42 -5.18 -3.15
C ILE A 11 1.28 -6.43 -3.07
N GLU A 12 2.57 -6.27 -3.32
CA GLU A 12 3.55 -7.33 -3.12
C GLU A 12 4.83 -6.81 -2.46
N THR A 13 5.55 -7.75 -1.85
CA THR A 13 6.88 -7.53 -1.27
C THR A 13 7.85 -8.57 -1.82
N ASP A 14 9.15 -8.32 -1.69
CA ASP A 14 10.17 -9.26 -2.17
C ASP A 14 10.27 -10.54 -1.33
N ASN A 15 9.81 -10.52 -0.07
CA ASN A 15 9.73 -11.69 0.80
C ASN A 15 8.73 -11.51 1.97
N GLY A 16 8.15 -12.62 2.43
CA GLY A 16 7.17 -12.68 3.53
C GLY A 16 7.72 -12.84 4.96
N SER A 17 9.04 -12.74 5.18
CA SER A 17 9.62 -12.93 6.52
C SER A 17 9.07 -11.91 7.52
N ARG A 18 8.78 -12.30 8.76
CA ARG A 18 8.33 -11.34 9.80
C ARG A 18 9.48 -10.55 10.47
N LYS A 19 10.74 -10.92 10.22
CA LYS A 19 11.93 -10.27 10.81
C LYS A 19 12.14 -8.85 10.25
N LYS A 20 12.83 -7.98 10.99
CA LYS A 20 13.30 -6.70 10.43
C LYS A 20 14.45 -6.96 9.46
N LEU A 21 14.28 -6.54 8.20
CA LEU A 21 15.24 -6.74 7.11
C LEU A 21 15.16 -5.57 6.14
N TYR A 22 16.14 -5.45 5.25
CA TYR A 22 16.00 -4.65 4.04
C TYR A 22 15.04 -5.33 3.07
N ARG A 23 14.00 -4.61 2.67
CA ARG A 23 12.87 -5.11 1.86
C ARG A 23 12.59 -4.18 0.71
N GLY A 24 12.25 -4.77 -0.42
CA GLY A 24 11.52 -4.13 -1.50
C GLY A 24 10.02 -4.32 -1.33
N PHE A 25 9.27 -3.28 -1.67
CA PHE A 25 7.81 -3.29 -1.69
C PHE A 25 7.32 -2.63 -2.95
N GLY A 26 6.12 -2.98 -3.39
CA GLY A 26 5.47 -2.31 -4.50
C GLY A 26 3.98 -2.56 -4.54
N ALA A 27 3.30 -1.70 -5.29
CA ALA A 27 1.89 -1.85 -5.57
C ALA A 27 1.57 -1.45 -7.01
N ALA A 28 0.64 -2.18 -7.62
CA ALA A 28 0.00 -1.79 -8.86
C ALA A 28 -1.37 -1.16 -8.55
N VAL A 29 -1.64 0.00 -9.15
CA VAL A 29 -2.92 0.70 -9.09
C VAL A 29 -3.57 0.59 -10.46
N GLU A 30 -4.60 -0.23 -10.58
CA GLU A 30 -5.40 -0.41 -11.80
C GLU A 30 -6.64 0.50 -11.74
N TYR A 31 -6.75 1.40 -12.70
CA TYR A 31 -7.90 2.27 -12.94
C TYR A 31 -8.80 1.61 -13.97
N ILE A 32 -10.07 1.38 -13.61
CA ILE A 32 -11.09 0.83 -14.50
C ILE A 32 -12.10 1.94 -14.82
N ARG A 33 -12.13 2.35 -16.09
CA ARG A 33 -13.06 3.37 -16.59
C ARG A 33 -14.44 2.78 -16.90
N LYS A 34 -15.47 3.63 -17.01
CA LYS A 34 -16.84 3.21 -17.34
C LYS A 34 -16.96 2.40 -18.64
N ASN A 35 -16.12 2.71 -19.63
CA ASN A 35 -16.05 2.00 -20.90
C ASN A 35 -15.22 0.69 -20.83
N LYS A 36 -14.88 0.22 -19.62
CA LYS A 36 -14.04 -0.96 -19.33
C LYS A 36 -12.57 -0.85 -19.75
N GLN A 37 -12.10 0.32 -20.17
CA GLN A 37 -10.66 0.55 -20.37
C GLN A 37 -9.92 0.47 -19.04
N ARG A 38 -8.72 -0.12 -19.08
CA ARG A 38 -7.84 -0.34 -17.93
C ARG A 38 -6.54 0.40 -18.14
N GLU A 39 -6.12 1.15 -17.12
CA GLU A 39 -4.82 1.79 -17.06
C GLU A 39 -4.18 1.41 -15.73
N SER A 40 -2.88 1.11 -15.69
CA SER A 40 -2.18 0.79 -14.44
C SER A 40 -1.04 1.77 -14.16
N ARG A 41 -0.75 1.99 -12.88
CA ARG A 41 0.48 2.66 -12.42
C ARG A 41 1.16 1.77 -11.39
N ILE A 42 2.49 1.79 -11.37
CA ILE A 42 3.28 1.05 -10.39
C ILE A 42 3.92 2.05 -9.43
N VAL A 43 3.88 1.72 -8.15
CA VAL A 43 4.74 2.32 -7.13
C VAL A 43 5.64 1.23 -6.57
N SER A 44 6.90 1.55 -6.33
CA SER A 44 7.83 0.65 -5.66
C SER A 44 8.80 1.42 -4.79
N GLY A 45 9.41 0.74 -3.83
CA GLY A 45 10.33 1.34 -2.89
C GLY A 45 11.11 0.30 -2.09
N VAL A 46 12.03 0.79 -1.26
CA VAL A 46 12.77 -0.03 -0.31
C VAL A 46 12.66 0.54 1.10
N CYS A 47 12.69 -0.33 2.10
CA CYS A 47 12.70 0.05 3.51
C CYS A 47 13.52 -0.92 4.34
N TYR A 48 14.03 -0.46 5.48
CA TYR A 48 14.48 -1.35 6.55
C TYR A 48 13.36 -1.53 7.57
N GLY A 49 12.81 -2.73 7.68
CA GLY A 49 11.78 -2.99 8.68
C GLY A 49 11.05 -4.31 8.51
N THR A 50 9.86 -4.35 9.11
CA THR A 50 9.00 -5.54 9.12
C THR A 50 8.25 -5.67 7.80
N TRP A 51 7.69 -6.85 7.57
CA TRP A 51 6.77 -7.08 6.47
C TRP A 51 5.56 -6.12 6.52
N ASN A 52 4.99 -5.89 7.70
CA ASN A 52 3.86 -4.96 7.87
C ASN A 52 4.23 -3.53 7.48
N LEU A 53 5.44 -3.06 7.81
CA LEU A 53 5.90 -1.73 7.38
C LEU A 53 5.93 -1.62 5.85
N ALA A 54 6.48 -2.62 5.18
CA ALA A 54 6.56 -2.67 3.71
C ALA A 54 5.16 -2.58 3.06
N TYR A 55 4.15 -3.26 3.61
CA TYR A 55 2.76 -3.15 3.13
C TYR A 55 2.14 -1.79 3.37
N ILE A 56 2.34 -1.21 4.56
CA ILE A 56 1.83 0.14 4.88
C ILE A 56 2.39 1.16 3.88
N LEU A 57 3.68 1.09 3.58
CA LEU A 57 4.33 1.99 2.62
C LEU A 57 3.82 1.79 1.19
N ALA A 58 3.70 0.54 0.73
CA ALA A 58 3.17 0.23 -0.60
C ALA A 58 1.73 0.73 -0.78
N LEU A 59 0.86 0.46 0.20
CA LEU A 59 -0.54 0.89 0.17
C LEU A 59 -0.65 2.42 0.22
N THR A 60 0.13 3.07 1.09
CA THR A 60 0.17 4.54 1.18
C THR A 60 0.54 5.15 -0.17
N GLY A 61 1.56 4.60 -0.84
CA GLY A 61 1.95 5.06 -2.18
C GLY A 61 0.88 4.87 -3.24
N ALA A 62 0.22 3.72 -3.24
CA ALA A 62 -0.88 3.45 -4.15
C ALA A 62 -2.03 4.46 -3.95
N LEU A 63 -2.43 4.72 -2.71
CA LEU A 63 -3.52 5.64 -2.40
C LEU A 63 -3.14 7.10 -2.72
N ASN A 64 -1.88 7.50 -2.52
CA ASN A 64 -1.41 8.86 -2.87
C ASN A 64 -1.41 9.17 -4.38
N LEU A 65 -1.48 8.15 -5.23
CA LEU A 65 -1.70 8.35 -6.67
C LEU A 65 -3.13 8.82 -6.98
N LEU A 66 -4.11 8.49 -6.13
CA LEU A 66 -5.50 8.82 -6.34
C LEU A 66 -5.74 10.31 -6.09
N LYS A 67 -6.30 11.00 -7.09
CA LYS A 67 -6.52 12.47 -7.05
C LYS A 67 -7.93 12.87 -6.64
N SER A 68 -8.81 11.90 -6.41
CA SER A 68 -10.19 12.11 -6.01
C SER A 68 -10.68 10.91 -5.19
N PRO A 69 -11.76 11.06 -4.40
CA PRO A 69 -12.44 9.94 -3.76
C PRO A 69 -12.74 8.81 -4.74
N CYS A 70 -12.50 7.57 -4.32
CA CYS A 70 -12.58 6.37 -5.14
C CYS A 70 -13.10 5.20 -4.31
N ILE A 71 -13.76 4.24 -4.97
CA ILE A 71 -13.99 2.90 -4.44
C ILE A 71 -12.76 2.06 -4.79
N VAL A 72 -12.01 1.63 -3.78
CA VAL A 72 -10.74 0.92 -3.92
C VAL A 72 -10.89 -0.51 -3.42
N THR A 73 -10.57 -1.49 -4.26
CA THR A 73 -10.42 -2.88 -3.84
C THR A 73 -8.94 -3.21 -3.64
N ILE A 74 -8.55 -3.57 -2.43
CA ILE A 74 -7.18 -3.94 -2.07
C ILE A 74 -7.04 -5.46 -2.13
N TYR A 75 -6.09 -5.93 -2.94
CA TYR A 75 -5.69 -7.33 -3.07
C TYR A 75 -4.35 -7.52 -2.38
N SER A 76 -4.36 -8.30 -1.30
CA SER A 76 -3.18 -8.53 -0.45
C SER A 76 -3.33 -9.81 0.37
N ASP A 77 -2.20 -10.40 0.74
CA ASP A 77 -2.07 -11.49 1.71
C ASP A 77 -1.71 -10.98 3.13
N ASN A 78 -1.51 -9.67 3.33
CA ASN A 78 -1.20 -9.10 4.64
C ASN A 78 -2.45 -8.87 5.48
N GLU A 79 -2.91 -9.96 6.09
CA GLU A 79 -4.07 -9.96 7.00
C GLU A 79 -3.96 -8.88 8.08
N HIS A 80 -2.79 -8.69 8.69
CA HIS A 80 -2.65 -7.72 9.78
C HIS A 80 -3.00 -6.29 9.35
N VAL A 81 -2.48 -5.83 8.21
CA VAL A 81 -2.74 -4.48 7.70
C VAL A 81 -4.18 -4.36 7.24
N CYS A 82 -4.65 -5.34 6.45
CA CYS A 82 -6.00 -5.34 5.89
C CYS A 82 -7.08 -5.43 6.97
N ASP A 83 -6.92 -6.29 7.98
CA ASP A 83 -7.83 -6.42 9.11
C ASP A 83 -7.84 -5.16 9.97
N SER A 84 -6.67 -4.53 10.18
CA SER A 84 -6.61 -3.30 10.97
C SER A 84 -7.40 -2.17 10.30
N ILE A 85 -7.41 -2.10 8.97
CA ILE A 85 -8.21 -1.15 8.19
C ILE A 85 -9.69 -1.54 8.24
N SER A 86 -10.03 -2.78 7.87
CA SER A 86 -11.42 -3.24 7.70
C SER A 86 -12.19 -3.28 9.02
N SER A 87 -11.54 -3.64 10.13
CA SER A 87 -12.16 -3.64 11.47
C SER A 87 -12.29 -2.25 12.09
N GLY A 88 -11.79 -1.19 11.44
CA GLY A 88 -11.80 0.17 11.98
C GLY A 88 -10.75 0.43 13.06
N ARG A 89 -9.84 -0.52 13.34
CA ARG A 89 -8.78 -0.37 14.36
C ARG A 89 -7.88 0.84 14.11
N VAL A 90 -7.63 1.20 12.86
CA VAL A 90 -6.87 2.43 12.53
C VAL A 90 -7.58 3.68 13.06
N ASN A 91 -8.92 3.74 12.97
CA ASN A 91 -9.69 4.84 13.56
C ASN A 91 -9.55 4.87 15.08
N ASP A 92 -9.57 3.69 15.71
CA ASP A 92 -9.43 3.57 17.17
C ASP A 92 -8.05 4.03 17.63
N TRP A 93 -6.98 3.62 16.94
CA TRP A 93 -5.63 4.10 17.21
C TRP A 93 -5.54 5.61 17.05
N ARG A 94 -6.12 6.19 16.00
CA ARG A 94 -6.16 7.64 15.82
C ARG A 94 -6.88 8.34 16.97
N ARG A 95 -8.02 7.82 17.43
CA ARG A 95 -8.77 8.38 18.58
C ARG A 95 -7.98 8.28 19.88
N ASN A 96 -7.20 7.20 20.05
CA ASN A 96 -6.37 6.96 21.23
C ASN A 96 -4.94 7.55 21.12
N GLY A 97 -4.73 8.53 20.23
CA GLY A 97 -3.44 9.21 20.10
C GLY A 97 -2.29 8.32 19.63
N TRP A 98 -2.60 7.26 18.87
CA TRP A 98 -1.67 6.27 18.34
C TRP A 98 -0.95 5.44 19.41
N ARG A 99 -1.66 5.10 20.48
CA ARG A 99 -1.15 4.31 21.60
C ARG A 99 -1.87 2.98 21.74
N THR A 100 -1.15 2.00 22.26
CA THR A 100 -1.66 0.71 22.71
C THR A 100 -2.47 0.88 24.00
N ALA A 101 -3.19 -0.17 24.41
CA ALA A 101 -3.90 -0.20 25.70
C ALA A 101 -2.97 0.00 26.92
N LYS A 102 -1.66 -0.25 26.76
CA LYS A 102 -0.64 -0.04 27.79
C LYS A 102 -0.08 1.39 27.81
N GLY A 103 -0.56 2.28 26.94
CA GLY A 103 -0.08 3.66 26.84
C GLY A 103 1.15 3.84 25.95
N GLU A 104 1.79 2.77 25.49
CA GLU A 104 2.94 2.84 24.58
C GLU A 104 2.53 3.20 23.15
N PRO A 105 3.35 3.93 22.38
CA PRO A 105 3.12 4.12 20.94
C PRO A 105 2.95 2.79 20.20
N ILE A 106 2.06 2.74 19.22
CA ILE A 106 1.91 1.55 18.37
C ILE A 106 3.16 1.35 17.48
N ALA A 107 3.44 0.11 17.08
CA ALA A 107 4.46 -0.14 16.09
C ALA A 107 4.12 0.56 14.76
N ASN A 108 5.13 1.15 14.10
CA ASN A 108 5.00 1.91 12.85
C ASN A 108 4.01 3.09 12.97
N THR A 109 4.02 3.80 14.10
CA THR A 109 3.07 4.90 14.40
C THR A 109 3.02 5.94 13.29
N GLU A 110 4.18 6.36 12.77
CA GLU A 110 4.22 7.45 11.79
C GLU A 110 3.69 6.99 10.43
N GLU A 111 4.00 5.77 10.02
CA GLU A 111 3.52 5.22 8.76
C GLU A 111 2.02 4.93 8.80
N TRP A 112 1.50 4.52 9.96
CA TRP A 112 0.05 4.41 10.18
C TRP A 112 -0.66 5.76 10.10
N ARG A 113 -0.03 6.85 10.56
CA ARG A 113 -0.58 8.21 10.42
C ARG A 113 -0.66 8.64 8.96
N GLU A 114 0.41 8.41 8.21
CA GLU A 114 0.44 8.73 6.78
C GLU A 114 -0.58 7.90 6.00
N LEU A 115 -0.64 6.59 6.26
CA LEU A 115 -1.66 5.72 5.68
C LEU A 115 -3.07 6.22 6.04
N TYR A 116 -3.34 6.57 7.30
CA TYR A 116 -4.63 7.09 7.73
C TYR A 116 -5.08 8.32 6.96
N LYS A 117 -4.18 9.27 6.71
CA LYS A 117 -4.47 10.45 5.88
C LYS A 117 -4.88 10.02 4.46
N ALA A 118 -4.13 9.09 3.86
CA ALA A 118 -4.42 8.57 2.53
C ALA A 118 -5.75 7.78 2.46
N LEU A 119 -6.12 7.04 3.51
CA LEU A 119 -7.37 6.27 3.57
C LEU A 119 -8.62 7.17 3.62
N SER A 120 -8.52 8.36 4.21
CA SER A 120 -9.68 9.17 4.64
C SER A 120 -10.65 9.61 3.53
N ASN A 121 -10.22 9.56 2.26
CA ASN A 121 -11.01 10.01 1.12
C ASN A 121 -11.62 8.86 0.29
N HIS A 122 -11.42 7.60 0.68
CA HIS A 122 -11.77 6.46 -0.16
C HIS A 122 -12.70 5.49 0.56
N GLU A 123 -13.60 4.88 -0.22
CA GLU A 123 -14.31 3.67 0.22
C GLU A 123 -13.42 2.47 -0.08
N LEU A 124 -13.16 1.65 0.93
CA LEU A 124 -12.18 0.58 0.83
C LEU A 124 -12.85 -0.78 1.00
N HIS A 125 -12.57 -1.67 0.06
CA HIS A 125 -12.88 -3.08 0.15
C HIS A 125 -11.59 -3.88 0.15
N TYR A 126 -11.58 -4.95 0.93
CA TYR A 126 -10.47 -5.88 0.98
C TYR A 126 -10.87 -7.20 0.34
N MET A 127 -9.99 -7.73 -0.50
CA MET A 127 -10.05 -9.10 -0.98
C MET A 127 -8.75 -9.79 -0.62
N HIS A 128 -8.84 -10.80 0.25
CA HIS A 128 -7.72 -11.69 0.50
C HIS A 128 -7.33 -12.38 -0.81
N SER A 129 -6.05 -12.29 -1.16
CA SER A 129 -5.52 -12.93 -2.36
C SER A 129 -4.21 -13.62 -2.00
N THR A 130 -4.19 -14.94 -2.16
CA THR A 130 -2.97 -15.74 -2.07
C THR A 130 -2.45 -16.02 -3.47
N GLY A 131 -1.19 -15.69 -3.72
CA GLY A 131 -0.53 -16.00 -4.98
C GLY A 131 -0.36 -14.80 -5.91
N LYS A 132 0.00 -15.10 -7.16
CA LYS A 132 0.36 -14.08 -8.14
C LYS A 132 -0.88 -13.38 -8.70
N SER A 133 -0.81 -12.06 -8.76
CA SER A 133 -1.77 -11.22 -9.46
C SER A 133 -1.38 -11.06 -10.94
N ALA A 134 -2.26 -10.41 -11.72
CA ALA A 134 -1.95 -10.05 -13.11
C ALA A 134 -0.78 -9.04 -13.23
N TYR A 135 -0.39 -8.40 -12.13
CA TYR A 135 0.66 -7.38 -12.06
C TYR A 135 1.91 -7.83 -11.30
N SER A 136 1.99 -9.11 -10.91
CA SER A 136 3.13 -9.61 -10.11
C SER A 136 4.47 -9.40 -10.80
N VAL A 137 4.53 -9.59 -12.12
CA VAL A 137 5.80 -9.46 -12.86
C VAL A 137 6.26 -8.00 -12.82
N GLU A 138 5.37 -7.07 -13.14
CA GLU A 138 5.64 -5.64 -13.16
C GLU A 138 6.01 -5.09 -11.77
N ILE A 139 5.30 -5.52 -10.73
CA ILE A 139 5.61 -5.12 -9.35
C ILE A 139 7.00 -5.63 -8.94
N GLN A 140 7.30 -6.91 -9.20
CA GLN A 140 8.57 -7.51 -8.81
C GLN A 140 9.75 -6.92 -9.59
N ASP A 141 9.57 -6.58 -10.86
CA ASP A 141 10.61 -5.93 -11.66
C ASP A 141 10.86 -4.49 -11.20
N ALA A 142 9.79 -3.73 -10.88
CA ALA A 142 9.93 -2.40 -10.30
C ALA A 142 10.61 -2.43 -8.91
N ILE A 143 10.39 -3.48 -8.11
CA ILE A 143 11.11 -3.70 -6.85
C ILE A 143 12.60 -3.94 -7.11
N LYS A 144 12.95 -4.81 -8.06
CA LYS A 144 14.36 -5.09 -8.40
C LYS A 144 15.06 -3.84 -8.92
N GLU A 145 14.40 -3.04 -9.74
CA GLU A 145 14.97 -1.81 -10.30
C GLU A 145 15.36 -0.81 -9.20
N VAL A 146 14.46 -0.55 -8.24
CA VAL A 146 14.76 0.36 -7.12
C VAL A 146 15.90 -0.17 -6.25
N ARG A 147 15.95 -1.49 -6.02
CA ARG A 147 17.05 -2.13 -5.28
C ARG A 147 18.40 -1.96 -6.00
N ASN A 148 18.42 -2.13 -7.33
CA ASN A 148 19.64 -2.04 -8.14
C ASN A 148 20.17 -0.61 -8.27
N LYS A 149 19.28 0.39 -8.24
CA LYS A 149 19.65 1.82 -8.28
C LYS A 149 20.23 2.35 -6.96
N GLY A 150 20.39 1.51 -5.94
CA GLY A 150 20.86 1.92 -4.61
C GLY A 150 19.92 2.93 -3.96
N GLY A 151 18.62 2.87 -4.28
CA GLY A 151 17.62 3.85 -3.88
C GLY A 151 17.74 4.19 -2.39
N TYR A 152 18.05 5.44 -2.08
CA TYR A 152 18.14 5.93 -0.72
C TYR A 152 16.79 5.76 -0.01
N TYR A 153 16.87 5.43 1.28
CA TYR A 153 15.77 5.16 2.23
C TYR A 153 14.89 6.38 2.53
N GLN A 154 14.40 7.07 1.51
CA GLN A 154 13.44 8.14 1.63
C GLN A 154 12.42 8.00 0.50
N GLN A 155 11.17 7.79 0.92
CA GLN A 155 9.91 7.97 0.18
C GLN A 155 10.07 8.56 -1.24
N ALA A 156 10.45 7.74 -2.21
CA ALA A 156 10.46 8.12 -3.60
C ALA A 156 9.38 7.31 -4.30
N PHE A 157 8.19 7.90 -4.40
CA PHE A 157 7.16 7.44 -5.32
C PHE A 157 7.69 7.69 -6.74
N CYS A 158 8.45 6.75 -7.30
CA CYS A 158 8.71 6.74 -8.73
C CYS A 158 7.38 6.41 -9.43
N ASP A 159 6.63 7.42 -9.85
CA ASP A 159 5.67 7.23 -10.93
C ASP A 159 6.50 6.92 -12.17
N SER A 160 6.43 5.68 -12.66
CA SER A 160 7.22 5.28 -13.83
C SER A 160 6.74 5.94 -15.14
N ARG A 161 5.79 6.89 -15.11
CA ARG A 161 5.42 7.69 -16.28
C ARG A 161 5.06 9.15 -15.94
N GLY A 162 5.98 10.04 -16.31
CA GLY A 162 5.82 11.46 -16.58
C GLY A 162 6.91 11.90 -17.53
#